data_AF-A0A7D3X3N6-F1
#
_entry.id   AF-A0A7D3X3N6-F1
#
_cell.length_a   1.000
_cell.length_b   1.000
_cell.length_c   1.000
_cell.angle_alpha   90.00
_cell.angle_beta   90.00
_cell.angle_gamma   90.00
#
_symmetry.space_group_name_H-M   'P 1'
#
loop_
_entity.id
_entity.type
_entity.pdbx_description
1 polymer ?
#
loop_
_entity_poly.entity_id
_entity_poly.type
_entity_poly.pdbx_seq_one_letter_code
_entity_poly.pdbx_strand_id
1 'polypeptide(L)'
;MRFFSVFPPAARLRGTLAVAAALALPAAAHAQTAPDDPSGVIECGPVQPGELCVDFDASRSVDPSAGVLEYRWDMGDGTTLTGLTVTHCYKVRGHYKVVLDVAVPATGEVRRAERTFDVDLTRKPVLNFSASPSLKARVSQPVAFDALDSVLPECQSVVVVWDFRDGYTQQGRHVEHSFRKAGRFAVRMSLRGYGPGACAASNCVSQEVVVEP
;
A
#
# COMPACT_ATOMS: atom_id res chain seq x y z
N MET A 1 -12.08 5.03 -1.50
CA MET A 1 -13.45 4.85 -0.99
C MET A 1 -13.62 5.81 0.17
N ARG A 2 -14.29 6.95 -0.02
CA ARG A 2 -14.47 7.96 1.05
C ARG A 2 -15.74 7.60 1.84
N PHE A 3 -15.61 7.19 3.10
CA PHE A 3 -16.75 6.98 3.99
C PHE A 3 -16.60 7.87 5.22
N PHE A 4 -17.37 8.96 5.31
CA PHE A 4 -17.50 9.78 6.52
C PHE A 4 -18.95 10.13 6.82
N SER A 5 -19.48 9.56 7.91
CA SER A 5 -20.34 10.27 8.85
C SER A 5 -20.45 9.43 10.12
N VAL A 6 -20.02 9.96 11.27
CA VAL A 6 -20.52 9.48 12.56
C VAL A 6 -20.96 10.70 13.37
N PHE A 7 -22.28 10.72 13.58
CA PHE A 7 -23.14 11.57 14.43
C PHE A 7 -23.91 12.76 13.81
N PRO A 8 -25.24 12.86 14.11
CA PRO A 8 -26.18 13.79 13.47
C PRO A 8 -26.31 15.11 14.24
N PRO A 9 -26.66 16.23 13.58
CA PRO A 9 -27.32 17.35 14.24
C PRO A 9 -28.84 17.13 14.30
N ALA A 10 -29.45 17.40 15.44
CA ALA A 10 -30.89 17.52 15.56
C ALA A 10 -31.41 18.70 14.69
N ALA A 11 -32.29 18.37 13.75
CA ALA A 11 -33.43 19.14 13.21
C ALA A 11 -33.29 20.66 12.93
N ARG A 12 -33.39 21.10 11.67
CA ARG A 12 -34.63 21.41 10.91
C ARG A 12 -34.32 22.09 9.55
N LEU A 13 -35.24 21.88 8.61
CA LEU A 13 -35.24 22.25 7.19
C LEU A 13 -35.28 23.76 6.88
N ARG A 14 -34.64 24.18 5.76
CA ARG A 14 -35.24 24.65 4.47
C ARG A 14 -34.27 25.56 3.70
N GLY A 15 -34.12 25.35 2.38
CA GLY A 15 -33.50 26.36 1.49
C GLY A 15 -32.95 25.83 0.15
N THR A 16 -33.86 25.53 -0.78
CA THR A 16 -33.80 25.57 -2.26
C THR A 16 -32.51 25.41 -3.10
N LEU A 17 -32.73 24.64 -4.18
CA LEU A 17 -31.92 24.36 -5.39
C LEU A 17 -31.06 25.52 -5.94
N ALA A 18 -29.88 25.15 -6.44
CA ALA A 18 -29.32 25.76 -7.64
C ALA A 18 -28.85 24.65 -8.60
N VAL A 19 -29.50 24.58 -9.77
CA VAL A 19 -29.05 23.81 -10.93
C VAL A 19 -27.97 24.62 -11.62
N ALA A 20 -26.79 24.04 -11.80
CA ALA A 20 -25.79 24.55 -12.73
C ALA A 20 -25.39 23.42 -13.67
N ALA A 21 -25.89 23.50 -14.90
CA ALA A 21 -25.43 22.69 -16.01
C ALA A 21 -24.07 23.22 -16.46
N ALA A 22 -23.06 22.35 -16.48
CA ALA A 22 -21.80 22.60 -17.17
C ALA A 22 -21.55 21.43 -18.14
N LEU A 23 -21.52 21.76 -19.42
CA LEU A 23 -21.16 20.87 -20.53
C LEU A 23 -19.71 20.40 -20.36
N ALA A 24 -19.48 19.09 -20.45
CA ALA A 24 -18.13 18.53 -20.63
C ALA A 24 -18.13 17.54 -21.80
N LEU A 25 -17.43 17.92 -22.87
CA LEU A 25 -16.97 17.08 -23.98
C LEU A 25 -15.69 16.29 -23.55
N PRO A 26 -15.24 15.28 -24.32
CA PRO A 26 -14.91 13.96 -23.80
C PRO A 26 -13.57 13.86 -23.08
N ALA A 27 -13.49 12.92 -22.14
CA ALA A 27 -12.27 12.52 -21.47
C ALA A 27 -11.27 11.95 -22.48
N ALA A 28 -10.27 12.75 -22.85
CA ALA A 28 -9.02 12.26 -23.40
C ALA A 28 -8.32 11.38 -22.34
N ALA A 29 -7.90 10.20 -22.79
CA ALA A 29 -7.13 9.23 -22.03
C ALA A 29 -5.97 9.91 -21.29
N HIS A 30 -6.01 9.88 -19.96
CA HIS A 30 -4.83 10.17 -19.15
C HIS A 30 -4.05 8.88 -18.98
N ALA A 31 -3.09 8.68 -19.89
CA ALA A 31 -1.96 7.80 -19.66
C ALA A 31 -1.29 8.22 -18.34
N GLN A 32 -1.18 7.28 -17.40
CA GLN A 32 -0.45 7.50 -16.15
C GLN A 32 1.04 7.62 -16.49
N THR A 33 1.58 8.84 -16.48
CA THR A 33 3.02 9.07 -16.56
C THR A 33 3.65 8.66 -15.23
N ALA A 34 4.47 7.62 -15.27
CA ALA A 34 5.33 7.19 -14.16
C ALA A 34 6.31 8.31 -13.78
N PRO A 35 6.81 8.35 -12.53
CA PRO A 35 7.81 9.34 -12.13
C PRO A 35 9.11 9.11 -12.91
N ASP A 36 9.63 10.17 -13.52
CA ASP A 36 10.95 10.20 -14.14
C ASP A 36 12.05 9.95 -13.09
N ASP A 37 12.70 8.78 -13.16
CA ASP A 37 13.99 8.52 -12.50
C ASP A 37 15.12 8.92 -13.47
N PRO A 38 15.99 9.90 -13.12
CA PRO A 38 17.05 10.43 -13.98
C PRO A 38 18.20 9.44 -14.28
N SER A 39 18.09 8.15 -13.93
CA SER A 39 19.14 7.15 -14.16
C SER A 39 18.95 6.29 -15.43
N GLY A 40 17.85 6.44 -16.17
CA GLY A 40 17.64 5.75 -17.46
C GLY A 40 17.54 4.21 -17.38
N VAL A 41 17.59 3.63 -16.18
CA VAL A 41 17.20 2.25 -15.91
C VAL A 41 15.75 2.35 -15.46
N ILE A 42 14.81 1.74 -16.18
CA ILE A 42 13.43 1.59 -15.69
C ILE A 42 13.51 0.66 -14.47
N GLU A 43 13.82 1.18 -13.29
CA GLU A 43 13.86 0.42 -12.06
C GLU A 43 12.45 0.14 -11.58
N CYS A 44 12.23 -1.09 -11.17
CA CYS A 44 11.00 -1.49 -10.54
C CYS A 44 10.97 -0.95 -9.12
N GLY A 45 9.79 -0.57 -8.63
CA GLY A 45 9.63 -0.05 -7.27
C GLY A 45 10.06 -1.03 -6.18
N PRO A 46 10.07 -0.58 -4.91
CA PRO A 46 10.36 -1.45 -3.78
C PRO A 46 9.32 -2.57 -3.68
N VAL A 47 9.65 -3.63 -2.95
CA VAL A 47 8.68 -4.69 -2.61
C VAL A 47 7.41 -4.10 -2.02
N GLN A 48 6.27 -4.59 -2.49
CA GLN A 48 4.93 -4.16 -2.10
C GLN A 48 4.27 -5.31 -1.33
N PRO A 49 4.43 -5.37 0.00
CA PRO A 49 3.64 -6.30 0.80
C PRO A 49 2.16 -5.96 0.66
N GLY A 50 1.29 -6.95 0.88
CA GLY A 50 -0.15 -6.70 0.92
C GLY A 50 -0.46 -5.74 2.05
N GLU A 51 -0.91 -4.52 1.72
CA GLU A 51 -1.35 -3.55 2.70
C GLU A 51 -2.62 -2.81 2.28
N LEU A 52 -3.39 -2.41 3.28
CA LEU A 52 -4.57 -1.57 3.10
C LEU A 52 -4.41 -0.28 3.91
N CYS A 53 -4.11 0.81 3.22
CA CYS A 53 -4.06 2.14 3.80
C CYS A 53 -5.47 2.74 3.89
N VAL A 54 -5.80 3.27 5.07
CA VAL A 54 -7.08 3.92 5.37
C VAL A 54 -6.79 5.30 5.94
N ASP A 55 -7.46 6.30 5.40
CA ASP A 55 -7.44 7.67 5.92
C ASP A 55 -8.56 7.85 6.95
N PHE A 56 -8.18 8.38 8.11
CA PHE A 56 -9.06 8.71 9.22
C PHE A 56 -9.13 10.22 9.38
N ASP A 57 -10.33 10.75 9.54
CA ASP A 57 -10.59 12.18 9.64
C ASP A 57 -11.56 12.46 10.80
N ALA A 58 -11.09 13.22 11.78
CA ALA A 58 -11.86 13.70 12.93
C ALA A 58 -12.32 15.15 12.77
N SER A 59 -12.27 15.75 11.58
CA SER A 59 -12.72 17.13 11.31
C SER A 59 -14.17 17.42 11.71
N ARG A 60 -15.01 16.38 11.84
CA ARG A 60 -16.39 16.50 12.32
C ARG A 60 -16.53 16.40 13.84
N SER A 61 -15.47 16.04 14.54
CA SER A 61 -15.39 16.04 16.00
C SER A 61 -15.00 17.44 16.46
N VAL A 62 -15.98 18.35 16.41
CA VAL A 62 -15.83 19.76 16.77
C VAL A 62 -16.67 20.03 18.02
N ASP A 63 -16.04 20.63 19.03
CA ASP A 63 -16.75 21.30 20.12
C ASP A 63 -16.36 22.78 20.08
N PRO A 64 -17.23 23.66 19.54
CA PRO A 64 -16.95 25.09 19.41
C PRO A 64 -16.71 25.78 20.75
N SER A 65 -17.12 25.18 21.86
CA SER A 65 -16.99 25.74 23.21
C SER A 65 -15.74 25.25 23.95
N ALA A 66 -15.09 24.18 23.46
CA ALA A 66 -14.00 23.50 24.16
C ALA A 66 -12.59 24.08 23.92
N GLY A 67 -12.43 24.99 22.95
CA GLY A 67 -11.10 25.53 22.60
C GLY A 67 -10.24 24.53 21.82
N VAL A 68 -8.95 24.42 22.15
CA VAL A 68 -8.02 23.51 21.46
C VAL A 68 -8.38 22.05 21.78
N LEU A 69 -8.46 21.22 20.74
CA LEU A 69 -8.72 19.78 20.85
C LEU A 69 -7.48 18.97 20.49
N GLU A 70 -7.23 17.90 21.24
CA GLU A 70 -6.19 16.91 20.95
C GLU A 70 -6.84 15.60 20.51
N TYR A 71 -6.28 14.98 19.46
CA TYR A 71 -6.83 13.78 18.84
C TYR A 71 -5.80 12.66 18.92
N ARG A 72 -6.19 11.54 19.54
CA ARG A 72 -5.39 10.33 19.63
C ARG A 72 -6.16 9.14 19.08
N TRP A 73 -5.53 8.43 18.16
CA TRP A 73 -6.05 7.24 17.51
C TRP A 73 -5.31 6.01 18.02
N ASP A 74 -6.05 4.96 18.37
CA ASP A 74 -5.56 3.60 18.52
C ASP A 74 -6.08 2.80 17.32
N MET A 75 -5.18 2.18 16.57
CA MET A 75 -5.52 1.49 15.33
C MET A 75 -5.96 0.04 15.56
N GLY A 76 -5.90 -0.46 16.80
CA GLY A 76 -6.27 -1.83 17.16
C GLY A 76 -5.26 -2.89 16.73
N ASP A 77 -4.11 -2.49 16.17
CA ASP A 77 -2.96 -3.34 15.83
C ASP A 77 -1.74 -3.08 16.73
N GLY A 78 -1.92 -2.28 17.79
CA GLY A 78 -0.86 -1.81 18.68
C GLY A 78 -0.26 -0.46 18.26
N THR A 79 -0.59 0.06 17.08
CA THR A 79 -0.17 1.39 16.64
C THR A 79 -1.06 2.47 17.22
N THR A 80 -0.46 3.56 17.69
CA THR A 80 -1.18 4.78 18.08
C THR A 80 -0.71 5.96 17.24
N LEU A 81 -1.64 6.84 16.85
CA LEU A 81 -1.38 8.01 16.02
C LEU A 81 -2.02 9.25 16.65
N THR A 82 -1.53 10.43 16.30
CA THR A 82 -2.08 11.69 16.79
C THR A 82 -2.31 12.66 15.64
N GLY A 83 -3.39 13.43 15.73
CA GLY A 83 -3.73 14.45 14.73
C GLY A 83 -5.17 14.39 14.29
N LEU A 84 -5.64 15.50 13.72
CA LEU A 84 -7.02 15.64 13.23
C LEU A 84 -7.32 14.65 12.11
N THR A 85 -6.36 14.46 11.20
CA THR A 85 -6.39 13.49 10.11
C THR A 85 -5.15 12.61 10.18
N VAL A 86 -5.31 11.30 10.07
CA VAL A 86 -4.19 10.35 10.08
C VAL A 86 -4.38 9.30 8.98
N THR A 87 -3.29 8.79 8.43
CA THR A 87 -3.30 7.66 7.50
C THR A 87 -2.61 6.47 8.16
N HIS A 88 -3.23 5.29 8.11
CA HIS A 88 -2.65 4.05 8.65
C HIS A 88 -2.79 2.90 7.67
N CYS A 89 -1.75 2.08 7.54
CA CYS A 89 -1.69 0.96 6.61
C CYS A 89 -1.61 -0.38 7.36
N TYR A 90 -2.65 -1.20 7.20
CA TYR A 90 -2.71 -2.53 7.81
C TYR A 90 -2.05 -3.56 6.90
N LYS A 91 -1.09 -4.31 7.44
CA LYS A 91 -0.28 -5.32 6.70
C LYS A 91 -0.75 -6.75 6.92
N VAL A 92 -1.64 -6.96 7.89
CA VAL A 92 -2.15 -8.29 8.25
C VAL A 92 -3.66 -8.28 8.04
N ARG A 93 -4.19 -9.37 7.50
CA ARG A 93 -5.63 -9.58 7.40
C ARG A 93 -6.21 -9.70 8.80
N GLY A 94 -7.28 -8.98 9.08
CA GLY A 94 -7.91 -9.05 10.38
C GLY A 94 -9.07 -8.08 10.55
N HIS A 95 -9.69 -8.17 11.73
CA HIS A 95 -10.70 -7.24 12.20
C HIS A 95 -10.03 -6.28 13.17
N TYR A 96 -10.00 -5.00 12.83
CA TYR A 96 -9.32 -3.98 13.62
C TYR A 96 -10.32 -3.03 14.24
N LYS A 97 -10.27 -2.87 15.56
CA LYS A 97 -11.09 -1.89 16.28
C LYS A 97 -10.31 -0.61 16.45
N VAL A 98 -10.63 0.40 15.66
CA VAL A 98 -10.03 1.73 15.73
C VAL A 98 -10.75 2.55 16.79
N VAL A 99 -10.00 3.16 17.70
CA VAL A 99 -10.52 4.02 18.77
C VAL A 99 -9.96 5.42 18.60
N LEU A 100 -10.83 6.43 18.62
CA LEU A 100 -10.49 7.85 18.68
C LEU A 100 -10.79 8.38 20.08
N ASP A 101 -9.77 8.90 20.74
CA ASP A 101 -9.89 9.73 21.94
C ASP A 101 -9.70 11.20 21.53
N VAL A 102 -10.70 12.03 21.80
CA VAL A 102 -10.64 13.49 21.64
C VAL A 102 -10.56 14.12 23.03
N ALA A 103 -9.43 14.74 23.34
CA ALA A 103 -9.20 15.39 24.63
C ALA A 103 -9.37 16.90 24.53
N VAL A 104 -9.89 17.49 25.60
CA VAL A 104 -9.97 18.93 25.82
C VAL A 104 -8.98 19.29 26.94
N PRO A 105 -7.75 19.74 26.62
CA PRO A 105 -6.72 19.96 27.64
C PRO A 105 -7.12 20.97 28.72
N ALA A 106 -7.97 21.94 28.37
CA ALA A 106 -8.45 22.96 29.30
C ALA A 106 -9.35 22.41 30.42
N THR A 107 -10.08 21.32 30.17
CA THR A 107 -11.01 20.71 31.13
C THR A 107 -10.58 19.33 31.59
N GLY A 108 -9.64 18.69 30.88
CA GLY A 108 -9.28 17.29 31.06
C GLY A 108 -10.34 16.31 30.56
N GLU A 109 -11.40 16.78 29.89
CA GLU A 109 -12.44 15.92 29.34
C GLU A 109 -11.88 15.10 28.17
N VAL A 110 -12.23 13.81 28.12
CA VAL A 110 -11.90 12.92 27.00
C VAL A 110 -13.17 12.27 26.46
N ARG A 111 -13.43 12.47 25.19
CA ARG A 111 -14.54 11.87 24.46
C ARG A 111 -14.02 10.74 23.58
N ARG A 112 -14.63 9.56 23.69
CA ARG A 112 -14.20 8.36 22.97
C ARG A 112 -15.20 7.96 21.89
N ALA A 113 -14.69 7.60 20.72
CA ALA A 113 -15.44 6.94 19.64
C ALA A 113 -14.68 5.69 19.18
N GLU A 114 -15.38 4.67 18.74
CA GLU A 114 -14.76 3.45 18.20
C GLU A 114 -15.47 2.95 16.94
N ARG A 115 -14.72 2.28 16.07
CA ARG A 115 -15.25 1.65 14.87
C ARG A 115 -14.40 0.46 14.46
N THR A 116 -15.06 -0.62 14.07
CA THR A 116 -14.39 -1.81 13.56
C THR A 116 -14.28 -1.75 12.03
N PHE A 117 -13.13 -2.20 11.51
CA PHE A 117 -12.83 -2.32 10.10
C PHE A 117 -12.36 -3.74 9.77
N ASP A 118 -12.83 -4.25 8.64
CA ASP A 118 -12.38 -5.52 8.09
C ASP A 118 -11.27 -5.23 7.07
N VAL A 119 -10.05 -5.63 7.41
CA VAL A 119 -8.92 -5.55 6.50
C VAL A 119 -8.86 -6.85 5.71
N ASP A 120 -9.37 -6.77 4.49
CA ASP A 120 -9.31 -7.85 3.51
C ASP A 120 -8.23 -7.56 2.45
N LEU A 121 -7.13 -8.30 2.52
CA LEU A 121 -6.02 -8.22 1.59
C LEU A 121 -6.16 -9.19 0.40
N THR A 122 -7.23 -10.01 0.35
CA THR A 122 -7.38 -11.07 -0.66
C THR A 122 -7.53 -10.57 -2.09
N ARG A 123 -7.92 -9.31 -2.28
CA ARG A 123 -8.04 -8.65 -3.59
C ARG A 123 -6.94 -7.65 -3.88
N LYS A 124 -5.93 -7.55 -3.01
CA LYS A 124 -4.79 -6.64 -3.21
C LYS A 124 -3.65 -7.37 -3.92
N PRO A 125 -3.04 -6.78 -4.95
CA PRO A 125 -1.77 -7.25 -5.46
C PRO A 125 -0.74 -7.29 -4.34
N VAL A 126 0.00 -8.38 -4.23
CA VAL A 126 1.17 -8.49 -3.37
C VAL A 126 2.35 -8.79 -4.25
N LEU A 127 3.37 -7.94 -4.20
CA LEU A 127 4.62 -8.13 -4.91
C LEU A 127 5.75 -8.18 -3.90
N ASN A 128 6.03 -9.39 -3.46
CA ASN A 128 7.09 -9.65 -2.50
C ASN A 128 7.91 -10.85 -2.96
N PHE A 129 9.21 -10.78 -2.70
CA PHE A 129 10.06 -11.96 -2.77
C PHE A 129 11.04 -12.00 -1.62
N SER A 130 11.53 -13.20 -1.36
CA SER A 130 12.58 -13.46 -0.37
C SER A 130 13.80 -14.09 -1.03
N ALA A 131 14.96 -13.91 -0.40
CA ALA A 131 16.22 -14.52 -0.80
C ALA A 131 16.81 -15.28 0.39
N SER A 132 17.17 -16.55 0.18
CA SER A 132 17.77 -17.42 1.20
C SER A 132 19.16 -17.91 0.74
N PRO A 133 20.18 -17.93 1.62
CA PRO A 133 20.10 -17.66 3.06
C PRO A 133 20.01 -16.17 3.41
N SER A 134 20.42 -15.26 2.52
CA SER A 134 20.20 -13.83 2.70
C SER A 134 20.40 -13.06 1.38
N LEU A 135 20.07 -11.76 1.38
CA LEU A 135 20.42 -10.82 0.30
C LEU A 135 21.92 -10.49 0.22
N LYS A 136 22.73 -11.03 1.15
CA LYS A 136 24.19 -11.02 1.09
C LYS A 136 24.69 -12.42 0.76
N ALA A 137 25.43 -12.53 -0.33
CA ALA A 137 25.94 -13.81 -0.82
C ALA A 137 27.43 -13.71 -1.14
N ARG A 138 28.11 -14.85 -1.25
CA ARG A 138 29.46 -14.94 -1.81
C ARG A 138 29.42 -15.29 -3.27
N VAL A 139 30.51 -15.00 -3.99
CA VAL A 139 30.67 -15.47 -5.37
C VAL A 139 30.46 -16.99 -5.44
N SER A 140 29.67 -17.44 -6.42
CA SER A 140 29.28 -18.84 -6.63
C SER A 140 28.46 -19.49 -5.51
N GLN A 141 28.02 -18.73 -4.50
CA GLN A 141 27.08 -19.23 -3.51
C GLN A 141 25.67 -19.30 -4.13
N PRO A 142 24.96 -20.43 -4.02
CA PRO A 142 23.57 -20.51 -4.43
C PRO A 142 22.70 -19.68 -3.49
N VAL A 143 21.87 -18.83 -4.09
CA VAL A 143 20.82 -18.07 -3.43
C VAL A 143 19.49 -18.52 -4.01
N ALA A 144 18.61 -19.00 -3.14
CA ALA A 144 17.24 -19.34 -3.50
C ALA A 144 16.39 -18.08 -3.44
N PHE A 145 15.65 -17.79 -4.52
CA PHE A 145 14.72 -16.69 -4.64
C PHE A 145 13.30 -17.23 -4.69
N ASP A 146 12.45 -16.73 -3.80
CA ASP A 146 11.10 -17.23 -3.61
C ASP A 146 10.06 -16.11 -3.70
N ALA A 147 9.07 -16.30 -4.58
CA ALA A 147 7.96 -15.41 -4.82
C ALA A 147 6.61 -16.08 -4.49
N LEU A 148 6.57 -17.06 -3.58
CA LEU A 148 5.34 -17.79 -3.25
C LEU A 148 4.29 -16.88 -2.62
N ASP A 149 4.69 -15.84 -1.88
CA ASP A 149 3.79 -14.85 -1.28
C ASP A 149 3.26 -13.81 -2.28
N SER A 150 3.80 -13.77 -3.50
CA SER A 150 3.37 -12.82 -4.53
C SER A 150 2.07 -13.27 -5.19
N VAL A 151 1.06 -12.41 -5.19
CA VAL A 151 -0.27 -12.68 -5.76
C VAL A 151 -0.79 -11.51 -6.59
N LEU A 152 -1.46 -11.85 -7.69
CA LEU A 152 -2.30 -10.93 -8.47
C LEU A 152 -3.72 -11.50 -8.48
N PRO A 153 -4.55 -11.18 -7.47
CA PRO A 153 -5.84 -11.87 -7.28
C PRO A 153 -6.84 -11.70 -8.40
N GLU A 154 -6.69 -10.64 -9.22
CA GLU A 154 -7.54 -10.39 -10.38
C GLU A 154 -7.11 -11.20 -11.61
N CYS A 155 -5.95 -11.87 -11.56
CA CYS A 155 -5.39 -12.62 -12.70
C CYS A 155 -5.65 -14.12 -12.57
N GLN A 156 -5.98 -14.74 -13.70
CA GLN A 156 -6.27 -16.17 -13.78
C GLN A 156 -4.98 -17.00 -13.79
N SER A 157 -3.93 -16.48 -14.43
CA SER A 157 -2.60 -17.05 -14.38
C SER A 157 -1.54 -15.96 -14.24
N VAL A 158 -0.44 -16.30 -13.57
CA VAL A 158 0.67 -15.38 -13.30
C VAL A 158 1.97 -16.10 -13.61
N VAL A 159 2.78 -15.49 -14.48
CA VAL A 159 4.15 -15.93 -14.76
C VAL A 159 5.13 -15.03 -14.00
N VAL A 160 6.05 -15.64 -13.27
CA VAL A 160 7.11 -14.94 -12.55
C VAL A 160 8.39 -14.98 -13.37
N VAL A 161 8.95 -13.80 -13.65
CA VAL A 161 10.21 -13.64 -14.40
C VAL A 161 11.22 -12.93 -13.51
N TRP A 162 12.41 -13.51 -13.41
CA TRP A 162 13.55 -12.98 -12.69
C TRP A 162 14.59 -12.43 -13.65
N ASP A 163 15.09 -11.25 -13.37
CA ASP A 163 16.27 -10.67 -14.01
C ASP A 163 17.28 -10.33 -12.91
N PHE A 164 18.38 -11.07 -12.87
CA PHE A 164 19.41 -10.94 -11.82
C PHE A 164 20.38 -9.78 -12.07
N ARG A 165 20.24 -9.07 -13.20
CA ARG A 165 21.11 -7.96 -13.60
C ARG A 165 22.59 -8.34 -13.76
N ASP A 166 22.88 -9.63 -13.89
CA ASP A 166 24.20 -10.18 -14.23
C ASP A 166 24.23 -10.75 -15.66
N GLY A 167 23.16 -10.53 -16.43
CA GLY A 167 22.96 -11.04 -17.79
C GLY A 167 22.09 -12.31 -17.86
N TYR A 168 21.68 -12.87 -16.72
CA TYR A 168 20.82 -14.04 -16.68
C TYR A 168 19.39 -13.71 -16.24
N THR A 169 18.44 -14.40 -16.86
CA THR A 169 17.02 -14.37 -16.49
C THR A 169 16.50 -15.77 -16.25
N GLN A 170 15.57 -15.93 -15.31
CA GLN A 170 14.93 -17.20 -15.01
C GLN A 170 13.41 -17.03 -14.89
N GLN A 171 12.68 -18.14 -14.96
CA GLN A 171 11.23 -18.16 -14.74
C GLN A 171 10.89 -19.22 -13.70
N GLY A 172 9.89 -18.92 -12.87
CA GLY A 172 9.43 -19.82 -11.81
C GLY A 172 9.12 -19.06 -10.53
N ARG A 173 8.23 -19.62 -9.71
CA ARG A 173 7.89 -19.03 -8.39
C ARG A 173 9.00 -19.24 -7.36
N HIS A 174 9.82 -20.26 -7.56
CA HIS A 174 10.98 -20.59 -6.76
C HIS A 174 12.12 -20.92 -7.71
N VAL A 175 13.26 -20.23 -7.58
CA VAL A 175 14.43 -20.41 -8.44
C VAL A 175 15.71 -20.31 -7.62
N GLU A 176 16.79 -20.92 -8.10
CA GLU A 176 18.12 -20.77 -7.52
C GLU A 176 19.06 -20.10 -8.53
N HIS A 177 19.88 -19.17 -8.03
CA HIS A 177 20.88 -18.48 -8.84
C HIS A 177 22.20 -18.31 -8.08
N SER A 178 23.31 -18.26 -8.82
CA SER A 178 24.65 -18.07 -8.26
C SER A 178 25.40 -17.01 -9.05
N PHE A 179 25.80 -15.94 -8.37
CA PHE A 179 26.49 -14.83 -9.00
C PHE A 179 27.98 -15.15 -9.20
N ARG A 180 28.47 -14.94 -10.42
CA ARG A 180 29.87 -15.27 -10.81
C ARG A 180 30.86 -14.15 -10.52
N LYS A 181 30.37 -12.97 -10.16
CA LYS A 181 31.18 -11.77 -9.90
C LYS A 181 30.67 -11.10 -8.63
N ALA A 182 31.59 -10.57 -7.83
CA ALA A 182 31.26 -9.68 -6.73
C ALA A 182 30.67 -8.38 -7.28
N GLY A 183 29.75 -7.78 -6.54
CA GLY A 183 29.04 -6.57 -6.97
C GLY A 183 27.69 -6.40 -6.27
N ARG A 184 27.00 -5.32 -6.61
CA ARG A 184 25.62 -5.06 -6.19
C ARG A 184 24.71 -5.32 -7.38
N PHE A 185 23.74 -6.20 -7.21
CA PHE A 185 22.81 -6.60 -8.25
C PHE A 185 21.40 -6.24 -7.83
N ALA A 186 20.77 -5.32 -8.56
CA ALA A 186 19.36 -4.94 -8.34
C ALA A 186 18.43 -5.99 -8.95
N VAL A 187 18.34 -7.16 -8.32
CA VAL A 187 17.54 -8.29 -8.78
C VAL A 187 16.09 -7.87 -8.93
N ARG A 188 15.53 -8.13 -10.11
CA ARG A 188 14.18 -7.74 -10.50
C ARG A 188 13.29 -8.97 -10.59
N MET A 189 12.15 -8.91 -9.91
CA MET A 189 11.06 -9.86 -10.07
C MET A 189 9.91 -9.18 -10.80
N SER A 190 9.39 -9.80 -11.86
CA SER A 190 8.22 -9.33 -12.59
C SER A 190 7.10 -10.38 -12.55
N LEU A 191 5.91 -9.97 -12.13
CA LEU A 191 4.68 -10.75 -12.26
C LEU A 191 3.96 -10.33 -13.54
N ARG A 192 3.80 -11.29 -14.45
CA ARG A 192 3.02 -11.12 -15.68
C ARG A 192 1.70 -11.86 -15.53
N GLY A 193 0.63 -11.11 -15.31
CA GLY A 193 -0.72 -11.64 -15.23
C GLY A 193 -1.33 -11.86 -16.61
N TYR A 194 -2.19 -12.88 -16.73
CA TYR A 194 -3.05 -13.09 -17.90
C TYR A 194 -4.49 -13.31 -17.42
N GLY A 195 -5.46 -12.72 -18.12
CA GLY A 195 -6.88 -12.83 -17.80
C GLY A 195 -7.74 -11.65 -18.30
N PRO A 196 -9.07 -11.73 -18.21
CA PRO A 196 -9.99 -10.64 -18.58
C PRO A 196 -9.95 -9.50 -17.55
N GLY A 197 -10.07 -8.25 -18.02
CA GLY A 197 -10.10 -7.05 -17.17
C GLY A 197 -8.73 -6.69 -16.59
N ALA A 198 -8.10 -5.63 -17.12
CA ALA A 198 -6.90 -4.94 -16.61
C ALA A 198 -5.67 -5.76 -16.10
N CYS A 199 -5.64 -7.09 -16.20
CA CYS A 199 -4.48 -7.92 -15.82
C CYS A 199 -3.24 -7.75 -16.70
N ALA A 200 -3.28 -6.82 -17.66
CA ALA A 200 -2.16 -6.45 -18.51
C ALA A 200 -1.13 -5.53 -17.83
N ALA A 201 -1.27 -5.24 -16.53
CA ALA A 201 -0.22 -4.53 -15.80
C ALA A 201 0.96 -5.48 -15.52
N SER A 202 2.11 -5.22 -16.16
CA SER A 202 3.38 -5.79 -15.73
C SER A 202 3.74 -5.17 -14.38
N ASN A 203 3.55 -5.92 -13.31
CA ASN A 203 3.93 -5.47 -11.97
C ASN A 203 5.35 -5.99 -11.71
N CYS A 204 6.24 -5.14 -11.24
CA CYS A 204 7.59 -5.56 -10.94
C CYS A 204 8.11 -4.87 -9.68
N VAL A 205 9.01 -5.57 -9.00
CA VAL A 205 9.72 -5.07 -7.82
C VAL A 205 11.19 -5.41 -7.92
N SER A 206 12.02 -4.62 -7.27
CA SER A 206 13.46 -4.86 -7.20
C SER A 206 13.97 -4.91 -5.75
N GLN A 207 14.98 -5.74 -5.51
CA GLN A 207 15.77 -5.70 -4.28
C GLN A 207 17.25 -5.85 -4.60
N GLU A 208 18.11 -5.17 -3.83
CA GLU A 208 19.55 -5.27 -3.99
C GLU A 208 20.10 -6.54 -3.31
N VAL A 209 20.85 -7.31 -4.09
CA VAL A 209 21.69 -8.41 -3.60
C VAL A 209 23.14 -7.97 -3.63
N VAL A 210 23.81 -8.08 -2.49
CA VAL A 210 25.24 -7.77 -2.35
C VAL A 210 26.03 -9.06 -2.42
N VAL A 211 26.88 -9.16 -3.43
CA VAL A 211 27.76 -10.31 -3.65
C VAL A 211 29.18 -9.92 -3.25
N GLU A 212 29.65 -10.53 -2.18
CA GLU A 212 31.02 -10.40 -1.70
C GLU A 212 31.92 -11.45 -2.35
N PRO A 213 33.24 -11.22 -2.41
CA PRO A 213 34.21 -12.22 -2.86
C PRO A 213 34.10 -13.56 -2.13
#